data_AF-A0A0C2FQ58-F1
#
_entry.id   AF-A0A0C2FQ58-F1
#
_cell.length_a   1.000
_cell.length_b   1.000
_cell.length_c   1.000
_cell.angle_alpha   90.00
_cell.angle_beta   90.00
_cell.angle_gamma   90.00
#
_symmetry.space_group_name_H-M   'P 1'
#
loop_
_entity.id
_entity.type
_entity.pdbx_description
1 polymer ?
#
loop_
_entity_poly.entity_id
_entity_poly.type
_entity_poly.pdbx_seq_one_letter_code
_entity_poly.pdbx_strand_id
1 'polypeptide(L)'
;MTRVVLCLAVVAFAYAAPPIVPEQPQPVVAKSEPAKIVPVKPEAAKPELVKPVPIKPELLKFEPIKLEPVDIEPALAQLDEVVEASGPCEDGVNNVIEVADVGDSLRIHTQGVVAHTYDENGNPSCYKGRARVSMPGFIKIVKGTIIVTAPSDLKKSADVLMTLAKNSRFIGTVCQDGKSKSRLIPEDLCRHSLAPDFEEELLTLLGTPGTYDLKTLEEKAGVGAVIKLEAVNAASRMVVKGDWQSTSTLVSDGQVVARVKAPSNGNWLYVN
;
A
#
# COMPACT_ATOMS: atom_id res chain seq x y z
N MET A 1 -11.12 -14.01 -8.10
CA MET A 1 -10.15 -15.11 -8.33
C MET A 1 -8.75 -14.59 -8.01
N THR A 2 -7.94 -15.36 -7.27
CA THR A 2 -6.57 -15.06 -6.75
C THR A 2 -6.45 -14.47 -5.32
N ARG A 3 -7.23 -14.96 -4.34
CA ARG A 3 -7.15 -14.52 -2.91
C ARG A 3 -6.40 -15.51 -1.99
N VAL A 4 -5.71 -16.51 -2.53
CA VAL A 4 -5.49 -17.80 -1.85
C VAL A 4 -4.11 -17.95 -1.18
N VAL A 5 -3.16 -17.03 -1.32
CA VAL A 5 -1.96 -16.92 -0.43
C VAL A 5 -1.89 -15.57 0.26
N LEU A 6 -2.98 -14.83 0.13
CA LEU A 6 -3.17 -13.41 0.38
C LEU A 6 -3.08 -13.04 1.87
N CYS A 7 -3.12 -14.02 2.78
CA CYS A 7 -3.35 -13.71 4.18
C CYS A 7 -2.19 -14.04 5.13
N LEU A 8 -1.50 -15.16 4.98
CA LEU A 8 -0.48 -15.54 5.96
C LEU A 8 0.83 -14.75 5.81
N ALA A 9 1.19 -14.32 4.59
CA ALA A 9 2.32 -13.39 4.37
C ALA A 9 1.85 -11.96 4.01
N VAL A 10 0.58 -11.78 3.61
CA VAL A 10 0.07 -10.54 3.00
C VAL A 10 -1.10 -9.89 3.76
N VAL A 11 -1.78 -10.50 4.76
CA VAL A 11 -2.66 -9.69 5.67
C VAL A 11 -1.84 -8.63 6.39
N ALA A 12 -0.55 -8.88 6.53
CA ALA A 12 0.42 -7.93 6.98
C ALA A 12 0.44 -6.58 6.27
N PHE A 13 0.18 -6.54 4.96
CA PHE A 13 0.43 -5.36 4.14
C PHE A 13 -0.66 -5.03 3.11
N ALA A 14 -1.56 -5.96 2.77
CA ALA A 14 -2.67 -5.67 1.86
C ALA A 14 -3.92 -5.08 2.54
N TYR A 15 -4.02 -5.15 3.88
CA TYR A 15 -5.24 -4.78 4.61
C TYR A 15 -5.06 -3.61 5.61
N ALA A 16 -4.15 -2.69 5.32
CA ALA A 16 -4.17 -1.37 5.96
C ALA A 16 -5.25 -0.43 5.33
N ALA A 17 -6.08 -0.93 4.41
CA ALA A 17 -7.15 -0.18 3.75
C ALA A 17 -8.52 -0.82 4.03
N PRO A 18 -9.51 -0.04 4.53
CA PRO A 18 -10.87 -0.53 4.80
C PRO A 18 -11.59 -0.96 3.51
N PRO A 19 -12.53 -1.93 3.58
CA PRO A 19 -13.32 -2.37 2.43
C PRO A 19 -14.20 -1.23 1.89
N ILE A 20 -14.13 -1.04 0.57
CA ILE A 20 -14.90 -0.06 -0.21
C ILE A 20 -16.36 -0.55 -0.34
N VAL A 21 -17.29 0.30 0.08
CA VAL A 21 -18.69 0.26 -0.38
C VAL A 21 -18.69 0.61 -1.88
N PRO A 22 -19.28 -0.19 -2.78
CA PRO A 22 -19.31 0.15 -4.19
C PRO A 22 -20.14 1.42 -4.40
N GLU A 23 -19.47 2.50 -4.82
CA GLU A 23 -20.15 3.72 -5.28
C GLU A 23 -20.84 3.41 -6.62
N GLN A 24 -22.15 3.58 -6.66
CA GLN A 24 -22.92 3.38 -7.88
C GLN A 24 -22.52 4.39 -8.96
N PRO A 25 -22.53 4.01 -10.26
CA PRO A 25 -22.23 4.95 -11.33
C PRO A 25 -23.30 6.04 -11.40
N GLN A 26 -22.92 7.30 -11.18
CA GLN A 26 -23.78 8.42 -11.53
C GLN A 26 -23.93 8.51 -13.07
N PRO A 27 -25.12 8.86 -13.58
CA PRO A 27 -25.39 8.84 -15.00
C PRO A 27 -24.69 9.99 -15.72
N VAL A 28 -24.03 9.64 -16.82
CA VAL A 28 -23.45 10.56 -17.81
C VAL A 28 -24.59 11.34 -18.46
N VAL A 29 -24.62 12.66 -18.28
CA VAL A 29 -25.44 13.56 -19.10
C VAL A 29 -24.60 14.03 -20.28
N ALA A 30 -24.95 13.54 -21.47
CA ALA A 30 -24.40 14.01 -22.74
C ALA A 30 -25.23 15.17 -23.32
N LYS A 31 -24.56 16.32 -23.49
CA LYS A 31 -24.43 17.16 -24.70
C LYS A 31 -25.67 17.63 -25.51
N SER A 32 -25.78 18.96 -25.70
CA SER A 32 -26.15 19.71 -26.94
C SER A 32 -26.21 21.22 -26.60
N GLU A 33 -25.81 22.25 -27.35
CA GLU A 33 -25.44 22.49 -28.77
C GLU A 33 -24.71 23.87 -28.85
N PRO A 34 -24.13 24.29 -30.01
CA PRO A 34 -23.22 25.43 -30.12
C PRO A 34 -23.92 26.76 -30.47
N ALA A 35 -23.49 27.86 -29.85
CA ALA A 35 -23.93 29.21 -30.22
C ALA A 35 -23.06 29.80 -31.34
N LYS A 36 -23.75 30.13 -32.44
CA LYS A 36 -23.31 30.88 -33.62
C LYS A 36 -22.92 32.31 -33.23
N ILE A 37 -21.74 32.79 -33.62
CA ILE A 37 -21.37 34.22 -33.55
C ILE A 37 -21.16 34.75 -34.98
N VAL A 38 -21.93 35.78 -35.32
CA VAL A 38 -21.92 36.56 -36.56
C VAL A 38 -20.78 37.59 -36.51
N PRO A 39 -20.10 37.91 -37.63
CA PRO A 39 -18.98 38.86 -37.60
C PRO A 39 -19.50 40.30 -37.60
N VAL A 40 -19.00 41.13 -36.68
CA VAL A 40 -19.20 42.60 -36.71
C VAL A 40 -17.84 43.26 -36.88
N LYS A 41 -17.69 43.94 -38.01
CA LYS A 41 -16.61 44.86 -38.38
C LYS A 41 -16.71 46.15 -37.57
N PRO A 42 -15.59 46.73 -37.10
CA PRO A 42 -15.54 48.16 -36.82
C PRO A 42 -14.59 48.90 -37.76
N GLU A 43 -15.08 50.05 -38.18
CA GLU A 43 -14.46 51.08 -39.01
C GLU A 43 -13.31 51.82 -38.31
N ALA A 44 -12.51 52.48 -39.14
CA ALA A 44 -11.32 53.23 -38.79
C ALA A 44 -11.61 54.54 -38.02
N ALA A 45 -10.75 54.88 -37.05
CA ALA A 45 -10.57 56.24 -36.55
C ALA A 45 -9.07 56.55 -36.40
N LYS A 46 -8.66 57.70 -36.95
CA LYS A 46 -7.30 58.26 -37.04
C LYS A 46 -6.69 58.62 -35.67
N PRO A 47 -5.35 58.73 -35.57
CA PRO A 47 -4.67 59.13 -34.35
C PRO A 47 -4.62 60.67 -34.23
N GLU A 48 -4.97 61.20 -33.06
CA GLU A 48 -4.65 62.59 -32.68
C GLU A 48 -3.46 62.65 -31.73
N LEU A 49 -2.56 63.57 -32.06
CA LEU A 49 -1.29 63.87 -31.42
C LEU A 49 -1.50 64.76 -30.20
N VAL A 50 -1.15 64.30 -28.99
CA VAL A 50 -1.08 65.16 -27.79
C VAL A 50 0.36 65.23 -27.29
N LYS A 51 0.85 66.47 -27.16
CA LYS A 51 2.23 66.87 -26.80
C LYS A 51 2.60 66.49 -25.36
N PRO A 52 3.89 66.28 -25.05
CA PRO A 52 4.33 65.94 -23.70
C PRO A 52 4.31 67.17 -22.77
N VAL A 53 3.68 67.03 -21.61
CA VAL A 53 3.76 67.98 -20.49
C VAL A 53 4.93 67.57 -19.59
N PRO A 54 5.80 68.49 -19.15
CA PRO A 54 6.94 68.15 -18.31
C PRO A 54 6.47 67.96 -16.86
N ILE A 55 6.58 66.73 -16.35
CA ILE A 55 6.29 66.41 -14.95
C ILE A 55 7.57 66.64 -14.13
N LYS A 56 7.44 67.53 -13.14
CA LYS A 56 8.44 67.86 -12.12
C LYS A 56 8.63 66.65 -11.18
N PRO A 57 9.86 66.24 -10.81
CA PRO A 57 10.03 65.08 -9.95
C PRO A 57 9.75 65.50 -8.49
N GLU A 58 8.55 65.20 -7.98
CA GLU A 58 8.34 65.12 -6.54
C GLU A 58 8.90 63.79 -6.04
N LEU A 59 9.86 63.87 -5.12
CA LEU A 59 10.42 62.74 -4.39
C LEU A 59 9.32 62.09 -3.56
N LEU A 60 8.73 61.03 -4.12
CA LEU A 60 7.89 60.10 -3.36
C LEU A 60 8.75 59.48 -2.26
N LYS A 61 8.38 59.77 -1.01
CA LYS A 61 8.90 59.04 0.15
C LYS A 61 8.45 57.59 0.00
N PHE A 62 9.40 56.71 -0.30
CA PHE A 62 9.19 55.28 -0.22
C PHE A 62 9.08 54.89 1.24
N GLU A 63 7.92 54.40 1.65
CA GLU A 63 7.84 53.61 2.88
C GLU A 63 8.59 52.28 2.64
N PRO A 64 9.34 51.77 3.63
CA PRO A 64 10.07 50.53 3.46
C PRO A 64 9.09 49.39 3.19
N ILE A 65 9.31 48.65 2.10
CA ILE A 65 8.58 47.40 1.83
C ILE A 65 8.90 46.45 2.98
N LYS A 66 7.88 46.15 3.80
CA LYS A 66 7.93 45.01 4.72
C LYS A 66 7.88 43.75 3.85
N LEU A 67 9.04 43.13 3.67
CA LEU A 67 9.13 41.79 3.12
C LEU A 67 8.59 40.85 4.19
N GLU A 68 7.39 40.34 3.98
CA GLU A 68 6.94 39.14 4.69
C GLU A 68 7.84 37.98 4.25
N PRO A 69 8.36 37.16 5.18
CA PRO A 69 9.14 35.99 4.83
C PRO A 69 8.24 35.07 3.99
N VAL A 70 8.63 34.87 2.74
CA VAL A 70 8.07 33.79 1.93
C VAL A 70 8.49 32.50 2.61
N ASP A 71 7.54 31.73 3.12
CA ASP A 71 7.80 30.40 3.67
C ASP A 71 8.47 29.55 2.58
N ILE A 72 9.77 29.29 2.76
CA ILE A 72 10.62 28.53 1.82
C ILE A 72 10.41 27.00 2.02
N GLU A 73 9.69 26.60 3.07
CA GLU A 73 9.42 25.20 3.42
C GLU A 73 8.78 24.34 2.31
N PRO A 74 7.75 24.78 1.57
CA PRO A 74 7.12 23.93 0.55
C PRO A 74 7.98 23.76 -0.71
N ALA A 75 8.97 24.62 -0.93
CA ALA A 75 9.91 24.52 -2.05
C ALA A 75 11.15 23.67 -1.70
N LEU A 76 11.60 23.70 -0.43
CA LEU A 76 12.70 22.86 0.06
C LEU A 76 12.26 21.39 0.21
N ALA A 77 11.02 21.13 0.61
CA ALA A 77 10.46 19.76 0.69
C ALA A 77 10.40 19.05 -0.68
N GLN A 78 10.22 19.79 -1.78
CA GLN A 78 10.20 19.23 -3.14
C GLN A 78 11.60 18.98 -3.70
N LEU A 79 12.64 19.62 -3.15
CA LEU A 79 14.03 19.40 -3.54
C LEU A 79 14.67 18.25 -2.74
N ASP A 80 14.28 18.06 -1.48
CA ASP A 80 14.72 16.92 -0.67
C ASP A 80 14.16 15.57 -1.17
N GLU A 81 12.97 15.55 -1.78
CA GLU A 81 12.38 14.31 -2.35
C GLU A 81 13.03 13.87 -3.67
N VAL A 82 13.73 14.78 -4.37
CA VAL A 82 14.33 14.50 -5.69
C VAL A 82 15.80 14.07 -5.56
N VAL A 83 16.46 14.30 -4.41
CA VAL A 83 17.92 14.09 -4.25
C VAL A 83 18.33 13.32 -2.96
N GLU A 84 17.40 12.70 -2.21
CA GLU A 84 17.79 11.60 -1.30
C GLU A 84 17.92 10.27 -2.08
N ALA A 85 18.99 10.21 -2.88
CA ALA A 85 19.50 9.08 -3.66
C ALA A 85 18.69 7.77 -3.54
N SER A 86 17.91 7.47 -4.58
CA SER A 86 17.32 6.15 -4.81
C SER A 86 18.37 5.06 -4.58
N GLY A 87 18.25 4.29 -3.49
CA GLY A 87 19.05 3.09 -3.32
C GLY A 87 18.82 2.10 -4.48
N PRO A 88 19.72 1.14 -4.70
CA PRO A 88 19.61 0.19 -5.81
C PRO A 88 18.27 -0.55 -5.78
N CYS A 89 17.76 -0.87 -6.96
CA CYS A 89 16.56 -1.68 -7.10
C CYS A 89 16.78 -2.76 -8.15
N GLU A 90 17.60 -3.74 -7.80
CA GLU A 90 17.85 -4.92 -8.60
C GLU A 90 16.83 -6.01 -8.24
N ASP A 91 16.24 -6.63 -9.27
CA ASP A 91 15.24 -7.68 -9.09
C ASP A 91 15.84 -8.92 -8.45
N GLY A 92 15.17 -9.44 -7.42
CA GLY A 92 15.64 -10.55 -6.60
C GLY A 92 16.78 -10.20 -5.63
N VAL A 93 17.16 -8.93 -5.54
CA VAL A 93 18.17 -8.45 -4.58
C VAL A 93 17.54 -7.47 -3.60
N ASN A 94 17.00 -6.36 -4.11
CA ASN A 94 16.50 -5.28 -3.26
C ASN A 94 15.00 -5.38 -3.01
N ASN A 95 14.22 -5.83 -3.99
CA ASN A 95 12.77 -5.98 -3.90
C ASN A 95 12.33 -7.25 -3.15
N VAL A 96 13.17 -7.76 -2.24
CA VAL A 96 13.00 -9.06 -1.57
C VAL A 96 12.40 -8.91 -0.17
N ILE A 97 11.34 -9.66 0.09
CA ILE A 97 10.72 -9.87 1.40
C ILE A 97 10.95 -11.32 1.80
N GLU A 98 11.56 -11.52 2.96
CA GLU A 98 11.58 -12.83 3.60
C GLU A 98 10.46 -12.95 4.63
N VAL A 99 9.93 -14.17 4.79
CA VAL A 99 8.96 -14.51 5.83
C VAL A 99 9.58 -15.54 6.74
N ALA A 100 9.42 -15.34 8.06
CA ALA A 100 9.91 -16.28 9.05
C ALA A 100 8.87 -16.54 10.14
N ASP A 101 8.94 -17.72 10.71
CA ASP A 101 8.16 -18.09 11.89
C ASP A 101 8.57 -17.25 13.10
N VAL A 102 7.62 -17.00 14.00
CA VAL A 102 7.84 -16.29 15.26
C VAL A 102 7.45 -17.19 16.43
N GLY A 103 8.43 -17.46 17.28
CA GLY A 103 8.28 -18.40 18.40
C GLY A 103 8.51 -19.84 17.98
N ASP A 104 8.47 -20.75 18.94
CA ASP A 104 8.88 -22.13 18.73
C ASP A 104 7.69 -23.09 18.51
N SER A 105 7.89 -24.09 17.64
CA SER A 105 7.12 -25.35 17.56
C SER A 105 5.59 -25.25 17.45
N LEU A 106 5.08 -24.36 16.59
CA LEU A 106 3.66 -24.33 16.21
C LEU A 106 3.30 -25.46 15.24
N ARG A 107 2.02 -25.63 14.90
CA ARG A 107 1.61 -26.75 14.02
C ARG A 107 1.95 -26.53 12.57
N ILE A 108 2.05 -25.26 12.17
CA ILE A 108 2.31 -24.84 10.80
C ILE A 108 3.51 -23.90 10.84
N HIS A 109 4.49 -24.23 10.01
CA HIS A 109 5.78 -23.59 9.92
C HIS A 109 6.09 -23.19 8.49
N THR A 110 6.88 -22.14 8.34
CA THR A 110 7.41 -21.68 7.07
C THR A 110 8.92 -21.85 7.02
N GLN A 111 9.44 -22.33 5.90
CA GLN A 111 10.86 -22.48 5.67
C GLN A 111 11.26 -21.81 4.36
N GLY A 112 12.19 -20.86 4.45
CA GLY A 112 12.81 -20.21 3.28
C GLY A 112 11.82 -19.50 2.37
N VAL A 113 10.71 -18.98 2.91
CA VAL A 113 9.70 -18.25 2.15
C VAL A 113 10.25 -16.89 1.73
N VAL A 114 10.27 -16.65 0.42
CA VAL A 114 10.77 -15.42 -0.20
C VAL A 114 9.76 -14.92 -1.22
N ALA A 115 9.45 -13.63 -1.14
CA ALA A 115 8.61 -12.92 -2.08
C ALA A 115 9.33 -11.69 -2.67
N HIS A 116 9.01 -11.36 -3.90
CA HIS A 116 9.51 -10.18 -4.60
C HIS A 116 8.38 -9.16 -4.78
N THR A 117 8.69 -7.87 -4.65
CA THR A 117 7.72 -6.78 -4.82
C THR A 117 7.87 -6.10 -6.17
N TYR A 118 6.73 -5.79 -6.80
CA TYR A 118 6.65 -5.13 -8.10
C TYR A 118 5.60 -4.01 -8.10
N ASP A 119 5.82 -3.00 -8.93
CA ASP A 119 4.84 -1.94 -9.20
C ASP A 119 3.74 -2.40 -10.17
N GLU A 120 2.78 -1.52 -10.48
CA GLU A 120 1.68 -1.79 -11.41
C GLU A 120 2.13 -2.13 -12.85
N ASN A 121 3.35 -1.72 -13.22
CA ASN A 121 3.94 -1.98 -14.53
C ASN A 121 4.79 -3.26 -14.53
N GLY A 122 4.94 -3.92 -13.38
CA GLY A 122 5.74 -5.12 -13.22
C GLY A 122 7.24 -4.87 -13.03
N ASN A 123 7.67 -3.63 -12.74
CA ASN A 123 9.06 -3.33 -12.41
C ASN A 123 9.34 -3.67 -10.94
N PRO A 124 10.57 -4.08 -10.57
CA PRO A 124 10.93 -4.29 -9.17
C PRO A 124 10.67 -3.01 -8.37
N SER A 125 10.02 -3.15 -7.21
CA SER A 125 9.58 -2.02 -6.39
C SER A 125 10.43 -1.93 -5.13
N CYS A 126 11.17 -0.82 -4.99
CA CYS A 126 12.05 -0.56 -3.85
C CYS A 126 11.88 0.87 -3.28
N TYR A 127 12.26 1.03 -2.01
CA TYR A 127 12.37 2.32 -1.33
C TYR A 127 13.67 2.33 -0.53
N LYS A 128 14.59 3.27 -0.83
CA LYS A 128 15.90 3.38 -0.17
C LYS A 128 16.69 2.04 -0.15
N GLY A 129 16.70 1.32 -1.28
CA GLY A 129 17.50 0.09 -1.44
C GLY A 129 16.90 -1.20 -0.87
N ARG A 130 15.67 -1.15 -0.35
CA ARG A 130 14.93 -2.30 0.21
C ARG A 130 13.56 -2.43 -0.41
N ALA A 131 12.91 -3.57 -0.18
CA ALA A 131 11.62 -3.89 -0.76
C ALA A 131 10.58 -2.82 -0.42
N ARG A 132 9.71 -2.56 -1.40
CA ARG A 132 8.57 -1.66 -1.27
C ARG A 132 7.34 -2.34 -1.82
N VAL A 133 6.26 -2.34 -1.04
CA VAL A 133 4.93 -2.69 -1.52
C VAL A 133 4.35 -1.47 -2.25
N SER A 134 4.02 -1.64 -3.54
CA SER A 134 3.32 -0.61 -4.32
C SER A 134 1.83 -0.96 -4.41
N MET A 135 0.96 0.02 -4.20
CA MET A 135 -0.48 -0.09 -4.36
C MET A 135 -0.98 0.98 -5.36
N PRO A 136 -1.41 0.58 -6.57
CA PRO A 136 -1.49 -0.80 -7.07
C PRO A 136 -0.11 -1.42 -7.38
N GLY A 137 -0.05 -2.75 -7.45
CA GLY A 137 1.19 -3.49 -7.72
C GLY A 137 1.06 -5.00 -7.55
N PHE A 138 2.19 -5.70 -7.45
CA PHE A 138 2.21 -7.15 -7.30
C PHE A 138 3.23 -7.63 -6.28
N ILE A 139 2.92 -8.73 -5.60
CA ILE A 139 3.87 -9.50 -4.79
C ILE A 139 3.98 -10.89 -5.40
N LYS A 140 5.18 -11.33 -5.76
CA LYS A 140 5.42 -12.66 -6.32
C LYS A 140 6.16 -13.52 -5.32
N ILE A 141 5.56 -14.62 -4.88
CA ILE A 141 6.23 -15.64 -4.07
C ILE A 141 7.15 -16.43 -5.00
N VAL A 142 8.43 -16.49 -4.67
CA VAL A 142 9.46 -17.08 -5.54
C VAL A 142 9.89 -18.46 -5.07
N LYS A 143 9.95 -18.64 -3.74
CA LYS A 143 10.27 -19.92 -3.12
C LYS A 143 9.74 -19.96 -1.70
N GLY A 144 9.68 -21.17 -1.16
CA GLY A 144 9.27 -21.40 0.21
C GLY A 144 8.58 -22.75 0.37
N THR A 145 8.60 -23.23 1.60
CA THR A 145 7.96 -24.47 2.00
C THR A 145 7.10 -24.21 3.23
N ILE A 146 5.89 -24.77 3.24
CA ILE A 146 5.02 -24.83 4.40
C ILE A 146 5.10 -26.24 4.98
N ILE A 147 5.42 -26.35 6.26
CA ILE A 147 5.52 -27.61 6.99
C ILE A 147 4.39 -27.65 8.01
N VAL A 148 3.51 -28.63 7.89
CA VAL A 148 2.43 -28.89 8.85
C VAL A 148 2.81 -30.13 9.67
N THR A 149 3.02 -29.96 10.96
CA THR A 149 3.49 -31.02 11.88
C THR A 149 2.34 -31.73 12.58
N ALA A 150 1.17 -31.10 12.69
CA ALA A 150 -0.01 -31.66 13.33
C ALA A 150 -1.31 -31.15 12.68
N PRO A 151 -2.39 -31.96 12.69
CA PRO A 151 -3.64 -31.61 12.03
C PRO A 151 -4.35 -30.42 12.70
N SER A 152 -5.09 -29.64 11.91
CA SER A 152 -5.94 -28.53 12.37
C SER A 152 -7.17 -28.41 11.47
N ASP A 153 -8.34 -28.09 12.04
CA ASP A 153 -9.58 -27.90 11.26
C ASP A 153 -9.76 -26.43 10.86
N LEU A 154 -9.02 -26.05 9.82
CA LEU A 154 -9.04 -24.69 9.28
C LEU A 154 -10.35 -24.34 8.55
N LYS A 155 -11.15 -25.34 8.17
CA LYS A 155 -12.47 -25.12 7.57
C LYS A 155 -13.47 -24.67 8.62
N LYS A 156 -13.42 -25.29 9.81
CA LYS A 156 -14.27 -24.94 10.94
C LYS A 156 -13.87 -23.61 11.56
N SER A 157 -12.57 -23.36 11.72
CA SER A 157 -12.07 -22.09 12.25
C SER A 157 -10.64 -21.81 11.81
N ALA A 158 -10.44 -20.62 11.25
CA ALA A 158 -9.15 -20.14 10.80
C ALA A 158 -9.11 -18.61 10.92
N ASP A 159 -8.93 -18.12 12.13
CA ASP A 159 -8.79 -16.68 12.39
C ASP A 159 -7.33 -16.24 12.22
N VAL A 160 -7.09 -15.25 11.37
CA VAL A 160 -5.84 -14.51 11.31
C VAL A 160 -5.95 -13.29 12.20
N LEU A 161 -5.10 -13.25 13.23
CA LEU A 161 -4.95 -12.16 14.17
C LEU A 161 -3.70 -11.35 13.81
N MET A 162 -3.89 -10.08 13.51
CA MET A 162 -2.82 -9.19 13.08
C MET A 162 -2.24 -8.38 14.22
N THR A 163 -0.92 -8.23 14.20
CA THR A 163 -0.20 -7.21 14.94
C THR A 163 0.51 -6.31 13.93
N LEU A 164 0.06 -5.06 13.84
CA LEU A 164 0.51 -4.07 12.86
C LEU A 164 1.05 -2.85 13.59
N ALA A 165 2.26 -2.43 13.23
CA ALA A 165 2.87 -1.23 13.76
C ALA A 165 3.43 -0.37 12.63
N LYS A 166 3.09 0.92 12.65
CA LYS A 166 3.68 1.91 11.76
C LYS A 166 4.89 2.54 12.45
N ASN A 167 5.98 2.72 11.72
CA ASN A 167 7.14 3.48 12.18
C ASN A 167 6.81 4.98 12.20
N SER A 168 6.01 5.38 13.18
CA SER A 168 5.59 6.75 13.38
C SER A 168 5.36 6.98 14.87
N ARG A 169 5.95 8.06 15.38
CA ARG A 169 5.83 8.46 16.78
C ARG A 169 4.37 8.71 17.21
N PHE A 170 3.51 9.07 16.27
CA PHE A 170 2.10 9.40 16.54
C PHE A 170 1.14 8.22 16.33
N ILE A 171 1.50 7.25 15.48
CA ILE A 171 0.60 6.15 15.11
C ILE A 171 0.97 4.85 15.86
N GLY A 172 2.26 4.48 15.87
CA GLY A 172 2.74 3.27 16.54
C GLY A 172 1.96 2.00 16.17
N THR A 173 1.63 1.20 17.17
CA THR A 173 0.86 -0.05 17.01
C THR A 173 -0.62 0.24 16.78
N VAL A 174 -1.15 -0.18 15.62
CA VAL A 174 -2.55 0.01 15.24
C VAL A 174 -3.40 -1.25 15.37
N CYS A 175 -2.78 -2.43 15.29
CA CYS A 175 -3.39 -3.71 15.61
C CYS A 175 -2.49 -4.46 16.58
N GLN A 176 -3.08 -5.11 17.58
CA GLN A 176 -2.37 -6.00 18.50
C GLN A 176 -3.19 -7.26 18.71
N ASP A 177 -2.66 -8.40 18.27
CA ASP A 177 -3.25 -9.74 18.40
C ASP A 177 -4.72 -9.77 17.92
N GLY A 178 -4.96 -9.14 16.77
CA GLY A 178 -6.28 -9.08 16.16
C GLY A 178 -7.21 -8.02 16.71
N LYS A 179 -6.77 -7.20 17.67
CA LYS A 179 -7.56 -6.10 18.23
C LYS A 179 -7.05 -4.76 17.73
N SER A 180 -7.98 -3.90 17.32
CA SER A 180 -7.62 -2.52 16.98
C SER A 180 -7.17 -1.74 18.20
N LYS A 181 -6.12 -0.94 18.02
CA LYS A 181 -5.58 0.02 19.00
C LYS A 181 -5.81 1.47 18.58
N SER A 182 -6.42 1.68 17.41
CA SER A 182 -6.67 2.99 16.83
C SER A 182 -8.13 3.12 16.44
N ARG A 183 -8.77 4.25 16.79
CA ARG A 183 -10.14 4.54 16.35
C ARG A 183 -10.29 4.66 14.83
N LEU A 184 -9.17 4.84 14.12
CA LEU A 184 -9.13 4.95 12.66
C LEU A 184 -9.09 3.58 11.95
N ILE A 185 -8.79 2.51 12.68
CA ILE A 185 -8.67 1.17 12.13
C ILE A 185 -9.83 0.33 12.68
N PRO A 186 -10.78 -0.09 11.83
CA PRO A 186 -11.86 -0.96 12.28
C PRO A 186 -11.32 -2.36 12.62
N GLU A 187 -12.00 -3.08 13.52
CA GLU A 187 -11.51 -4.35 14.07
C GLU A 187 -11.37 -5.45 13.02
N ASP A 188 -12.21 -5.41 11.98
CA ASP A 188 -12.16 -6.32 10.85
C ASP A 188 -10.81 -6.26 10.14
N LEU A 189 -10.12 -5.11 10.07
CA LEU A 189 -8.77 -5.02 9.51
C LEU A 189 -7.69 -5.66 10.39
N CYS A 190 -7.95 -5.81 11.69
CA CYS A 190 -7.02 -6.47 12.59
C CYS A 190 -7.28 -7.98 12.67
N ARG A 191 -8.53 -8.43 12.45
CA ARG A 191 -8.92 -9.84 12.52
C ARG A 191 -9.74 -10.26 11.31
N HIS A 192 -9.25 -11.27 10.61
CA HIS A 192 -9.92 -11.85 9.45
C HIS A 192 -10.08 -13.37 9.60
N SER A 193 -11.19 -13.92 9.09
CA SER A 193 -11.35 -15.37 8.96
C SER A 193 -10.91 -15.83 7.57
N LEU A 194 -10.14 -16.91 7.47
CA LEU A 194 -9.74 -17.51 6.19
C LEU A 194 -10.86 -18.35 5.57
N ALA A 195 -11.77 -18.92 6.37
CA ALA A 195 -12.76 -19.87 5.87
C ALA A 195 -13.66 -19.34 4.72
N PRO A 196 -14.19 -18.09 4.75
CA PRO A 196 -15.07 -17.61 3.68
C PRO A 196 -14.34 -17.15 2.41
N ASP A 197 -13.04 -16.82 2.52
CA ASP A 197 -12.28 -16.17 1.45
C ASP A 197 -11.31 -17.11 0.71
N PHE A 198 -11.11 -18.32 1.24
CA PHE A 198 -10.12 -19.27 0.75
C PHE A 198 -10.75 -20.54 0.20
N GLU A 199 -10.12 -21.07 -0.84
CA GLU A 199 -10.51 -22.35 -1.43
C GLU A 199 -10.37 -23.47 -0.39
N GLU A 200 -11.36 -24.36 -0.38
CA GLU A 200 -11.42 -25.47 0.58
C GLU A 200 -10.17 -26.34 0.52
N GLU A 201 -9.61 -26.52 -0.67
CA GLU A 201 -8.40 -27.28 -0.97
C GLU A 201 -7.19 -26.70 -0.23
N LEU A 202 -7.02 -25.38 -0.19
CA LEU A 202 -5.94 -24.77 0.58
C LEU A 202 -6.11 -25.04 2.07
N LEU A 203 -7.30 -24.79 2.60
CA LEU A 203 -7.58 -24.98 4.03
C LEU A 203 -7.36 -26.44 4.43
N THR A 204 -7.71 -27.39 3.55
CA THR A 204 -7.41 -28.81 3.73
C THR A 204 -5.90 -29.07 3.74
N LEU A 205 -5.12 -28.53 2.79
CA LEU A 205 -3.67 -28.73 2.75
C LEU A 205 -3.00 -28.18 4.01
N LEU A 206 -3.33 -26.96 4.40
CA LEU A 206 -2.77 -26.30 5.59
C LEU A 206 -3.24 -26.96 6.90
N GLY A 207 -4.38 -27.64 6.89
CA GLY A 207 -4.90 -28.41 8.02
C GLY A 207 -4.36 -29.84 8.11
N THR A 208 -3.64 -30.33 7.10
CA THR A 208 -3.18 -31.72 7.01
C THR A 208 -1.67 -31.81 7.19
N PRO A 209 -1.15 -32.70 8.06
CA PRO A 209 0.29 -32.90 8.22
C PRO A 209 0.98 -33.23 6.90
N GLY A 210 2.07 -32.54 6.62
CA GLY A 210 2.76 -32.65 5.35
C GLY A 210 3.76 -31.52 5.13
N THR A 211 4.44 -31.58 3.99
CA THR A 211 5.37 -30.55 3.53
C THR A 211 4.93 -30.14 2.14
N TYR A 212 4.68 -28.84 1.97
CA TYR A 212 4.08 -28.28 0.76
C TYR A 212 4.99 -27.17 0.25
N ASP A 213 5.59 -27.39 -0.92
CA ASP A 213 6.30 -26.34 -1.65
C ASP A 213 5.33 -25.51 -2.50
N LEU A 214 5.83 -24.43 -3.10
CA LEU A 214 5.02 -23.54 -3.94
C LEU A 214 4.34 -24.30 -5.09
N LYS A 215 5.05 -25.24 -5.72
CA LYS A 215 4.51 -26.06 -6.82
C LYS A 215 3.33 -26.91 -6.35
N THR A 216 3.46 -27.55 -5.19
CA THR A 216 2.38 -28.36 -4.61
C THR A 216 1.16 -27.51 -4.27
N LEU A 217 1.37 -26.29 -3.77
CA LEU A 217 0.28 -25.35 -3.47
C LEU A 217 -0.41 -24.88 -4.77
N GLU A 218 0.36 -24.52 -5.80
CA GLU A 218 -0.14 -24.15 -7.12
C GLU A 218 -1.01 -25.26 -7.73
N GLU A 219 -0.48 -26.49 -7.78
CA GLU A 219 -1.13 -27.63 -8.43
C GLU A 219 -2.40 -28.09 -7.69
N LYS A 220 -2.39 -28.05 -6.35
CA LYS A 220 -3.47 -28.64 -5.54
C LYS A 220 -4.51 -27.65 -5.04
N ALA A 221 -4.16 -26.38 -4.91
CA ALA A 221 -5.02 -25.35 -4.32
C ALA A 221 -5.20 -24.12 -5.21
N GLY A 222 -4.83 -24.18 -6.50
CA GLY A 222 -5.01 -23.08 -7.44
C GLY A 222 -4.27 -21.79 -7.04
N VAL A 223 -3.30 -21.93 -6.14
CA VAL A 223 -2.58 -20.85 -5.49
C VAL A 223 -1.61 -20.23 -6.49
N GLY A 224 -1.97 -19.13 -7.13
CA GLY A 224 -0.99 -18.41 -7.95
C GLY A 224 0.14 -17.83 -7.10
N ALA A 225 1.39 -17.98 -7.54
CA ALA A 225 2.55 -17.31 -6.94
C ALA A 225 2.46 -15.77 -6.96
N VAL A 226 1.54 -15.19 -7.73
CA VAL A 226 1.42 -13.73 -7.90
C VAL A 226 0.17 -13.22 -7.19
N ILE A 227 0.37 -12.29 -6.26
CA ILE A 227 -0.64 -11.55 -5.54
C ILE A 227 -0.77 -10.18 -6.17
N LYS A 228 -1.98 -9.82 -6.60
CA LYS A 228 -2.30 -8.48 -7.12
C LYS A 228 -2.75 -7.58 -5.98
N LEU A 229 -2.21 -6.38 -5.93
CA LEU A 229 -2.57 -5.34 -4.96
C LEU A 229 -3.39 -4.26 -5.66
N GLU A 230 -4.55 -3.97 -5.10
CA GLU A 230 -5.47 -2.97 -5.65
C GLU A 230 -5.04 -1.56 -5.27
N ALA A 231 -5.52 -0.57 -6.03
CA ALA A 231 -5.27 0.82 -5.73
C ALA A 231 -6.02 1.25 -4.47
N VAL A 232 -5.33 1.97 -3.59
CA VAL A 232 -5.95 2.65 -2.45
C VAL A 232 -6.48 4.02 -2.85
N ASN A 233 -7.64 4.40 -2.30
CA ASN A 233 -8.17 5.75 -2.50
C ASN A 233 -7.23 6.81 -1.90
N ALA A 234 -7.37 8.06 -2.32
CA ALA A 234 -6.47 9.14 -1.92
C ALA A 234 -6.42 9.38 -0.40
N ALA A 235 -7.55 9.27 0.30
CA ALA A 235 -7.63 9.48 1.75
C ALA A 235 -6.88 8.38 2.53
N SER A 236 -7.05 7.13 2.12
CA SER A 236 -6.38 5.98 2.73
C SER A 236 -4.89 5.94 2.42
N ARG A 237 -4.45 6.41 1.24
CA ARG A 237 -3.03 6.45 0.87
C ARG A 237 -2.17 7.19 1.89
N MET A 238 -2.64 8.31 2.45
CA MET A 238 -1.87 9.06 3.45
C MET A 238 -1.68 8.27 4.76
N VAL A 239 -2.68 7.47 5.13
CA VAL A 239 -2.64 6.62 6.33
C VAL A 239 -1.76 5.40 6.09
N VAL A 240 -1.83 4.80 4.91
CA VAL A 240 -1.14 3.55 4.56
C VAL A 240 0.30 3.78 4.13
N LYS A 241 0.63 4.93 3.54
CA LYS A 241 2.00 5.23 3.12
C LYS A 241 2.95 5.26 4.31
N GLY A 242 4.09 4.58 4.19
CA GLY A 242 5.17 4.62 5.18
C GLY A 242 5.72 3.24 5.53
N ASP A 243 6.52 3.22 6.60
CA ASP A 243 7.17 2.01 7.09
C ASP A 243 6.30 1.23 8.06
N TRP A 244 6.13 -0.05 7.78
CA TRP A 244 5.26 -0.94 8.54
C TRP A 244 5.98 -2.21 8.97
N GLN A 245 5.64 -2.66 10.17
CA GLN A 245 5.99 -3.97 10.69
C GLN A 245 4.70 -4.77 10.87
N SER A 246 4.78 -6.06 10.54
CA SER A 246 3.64 -6.92 10.68
C SER A 246 3.99 -8.32 11.20
N THR A 247 3.09 -8.84 12.03
CA THR A 247 3.04 -10.24 12.43
C THR A 247 1.62 -10.74 12.25
N SER A 248 1.49 -11.93 11.66
CA SER A 248 0.21 -12.63 11.46
C SER A 248 0.21 -13.88 12.31
N THR A 249 -0.83 -14.05 13.14
CA THR A 249 -1.05 -15.25 13.97
C THR A 249 -2.28 -15.99 13.47
N LEU A 250 -2.13 -17.23 13.05
CA LEU A 250 -3.25 -18.09 12.67
C LEU A 250 -3.74 -18.88 13.88
N VAL A 251 -5.04 -18.80 14.13
CA VAL A 251 -5.74 -19.48 15.21
C VAL A 251 -6.78 -20.44 14.63
N SER A 252 -6.75 -21.68 15.08
CA SER A 252 -7.73 -22.71 14.75
C SER A 252 -8.15 -23.43 16.01
N ASP A 253 -9.45 -23.60 16.20
CA ASP A 253 -10.10 -24.15 17.40
C ASP A 253 -9.59 -23.49 18.70
N GLY A 254 -9.37 -22.17 18.65
CA GLY A 254 -8.84 -21.38 19.78
C GLY A 254 -7.36 -21.59 20.08
N GLN A 255 -6.64 -22.38 19.29
CA GLN A 255 -5.20 -22.63 19.43
C GLN A 255 -4.41 -21.89 18.36
N VAL A 256 -3.28 -21.31 18.75
CA VAL A 256 -2.34 -20.74 17.77
C VAL A 256 -1.68 -21.90 17.02
N VAL A 257 -1.90 -21.94 15.71
CA VAL A 257 -1.35 -23.00 14.84
C VAL A 257 -0.24 -22.50 13.93
N ALA A 258 -0.17 -21.20 13.66
CA ALA A 258 0.95 -20.58 12.94
C ALA A 258 1.19 -19.16 13.46
N ARG A 259 2.43 -18.68 13.37
CA ARG A 259 2.75 -17.29 13.59
C ARG A 259 3.96 -16.90 12.76
N VAL A 260 3.80 -15.88 11.92
CA VAL A 260 4.84 -15.45 10.98
C VAL A 260 5.01 -13.94 10.99
N LYS A 261 6.22 -13.48 10.71
CA LYS A 261 6.57 -12.07 10.54
C LYS A 261 7.02 -11.83 9.10
N ALA A 262 6.58 -10.70 8.55
CA ALA A 262 7.04 -10.16 7.29
C ALA A 262 7.27 -8.64 7.45
N PRO A 263 8.39 -8.07 6.95
CA PRO A 263 9.59 -8.78 6.51
C PRO A 263 10.34 -9.39 7.71
N SER A 264 11.00 -10.54 7.50
CA SER A 264 11.93 -11.13 8.48
C SER A 264 13.39 -10.72 8.24
N ASN A 265 13.75 -10.40 7.00
CA ASN A 265 15.06 -9.86 6.57
C ASN A 265 15.24 -8.36 6.91
N GLY A 266 14.36 -7.78 7.71
CA GLY A 266 14.41 -6.39 8.12
C GLY A 266 13.40 -6.08 9.23
N ASN A 267 13.36 -4.82 9.65
CA ASN A 267 12.41 -4.37 10.67
C ASN A 267 11.13 -3.78 10.07
N TRP A 268 11.24 -3.19 8.88
CA TRP A 268 10.22 -2.36 8.27
C TRP A 268 10.12 -2.62 6.78
N LEU A 269 8.91 -2.72 6.27
CA LEU A 269 8.59 -2.74 4.86
C LEU A 269 7.86 -1.45 4.50
N TYR A 270 8.35 -0.77 3.47
CA TYR A 270 7.72 0.46 3.03
C TYR A 270 6.51 0.14 2.15
N VAL A 271 5.41 0.82 2.40
CA VAL A 271 4.17 0.72 1.63
C VAL A 271 3.89 2.07 0.98
N ASN A 272 3.53 2.06 -0.31
CA ASN A 272 3.21 3.25 -1.10
C ASN A 272 1.91 3.09 -1.88
#